data_AF-A0A1H9UNZ0-F1
#
_entry.id   AF-A0A1H9UNZ0-F1
#
_cell.length_a   1.000
_cell.length_b   1.000
_cell.length_c   1.000
_cell.angle_alpha   90.00
_cell.angle_beta   90.00
_cell.angle_gamma   90.00
#
_symmetry.space_group_name_H-M   'P 1'
#
loop_
_entity.id
_entity.type
_entity.pdbx_description
1 polymer ?
#
loop_
_entity_poly.entity_id
_entity_poly.type
_entity_poly.pdbx_seq_one_letter_code
_entity_poly.pdbx_strand_id
1 'polypeptide(L)'
;MIGIILSPAVIKDSLSGTGSPVVQFYEELANKNNVDLCFYSFKRLSLKTRTVNGLVYEHRNGERARKTVPVPKVNLYRGYSYLKNKESIDKVRYFIKNHTKVFLNVLTNEERGKYSVHKYLETVDDLGPSLPETSTLSFSKMKDMADRYDKVYIKPKHSCKGNNIYMLEKSGSGFTMSHIKSANQTVKQIPDTELRNYYSSTFKTPGRFIVQEGISSRKYKNQKFDLRVFTQKNKSGKWQVTKIYVRIADQCPFVSNADQGGRLKFNVNPVLEPAMKKQVKKACIKTAKALEAKNPHIVDLGLDVAIDKNNEIWLIEANFRPYRSKFDSKHYKVLFEHAVWCCKQNMEHQTADARITTSET
;
A
#
# COMPACT_ATOMS: atom_id res chain seq x y z
N MET A 1 20.40 9.99 -13.92
CA MET A 1 19.74 8.70 -14.22
C MET A 1 18.89 8.22 -13.04
N ILE A 2 17.66 7.78 -13.30
CA ILE A 2 16.71 7.18 -12.33
C ILE A 2 16.53 5.69 -12.66
N GLY A 3 16.53 4.84 -11.64
CA GLY A 3 16.20 3.42 -11.77
C GLY A 3 14.69 3.19 -11.69
N ILE A 4 14.11 2.47 -12.65
CA ILE A 4 12.71 2.04 -12.62
C ILE A 4 12.68 0.52 -12.48
N ILE A 5 12.29 0.04 -11.31
CA ILE A 5 12.33 -1.40 -11.00
C ILE A 5 10.98 -2.03 -11.37
N LEU A 6 10.99 -2.88 -12.38
CA LEU A 6 9.80 -3.53 -12.95
C LEU A 6 9.83 -5.05 -12.77
N SER A 7 8.69 -5.70 -13.03
CA SER A 7 8.67 -7.17 -13.10
C SER A 7 9.42 -7.65 -14.35
N PRO A 8 10.04 -8.85 -14.31
CA PRO A 8 10.73 -9.40 -15.49
C PRO A 8 9.88 -9.51 -16.75
N ALA A 9 8.57 -9.78 -16.59
CA ALA A 9 7.62 -9.84 -17.71
C ALA A 9 7.51 -8.51 -18.45
N VAL A 10 7.30 -7.40 -17.72
CA VAL A 10 7.19 -6.05 -18.33
C VAL A 10 8.47 -5.67 -19.08
N ILE A 11 9.63 -6.03 -18.52
CA ILE A 11 10.93 -5.77 -19.16
C ILE A 11 11.07 -6.61 -20.44
N LYS A 12 10.63 -7.87 -20.43
CA LYS A 12 10.64 -8.74 -21.60
C LYS A 12 9.75 -8.19 -22.71
N ASP A 13 8.52 -7.80 -22.37
CA ASP A 13 7.55 -7.23 -23.33
C ASP A 13 8.05 -5.93 -23.96
N SER A 14 8.88 -5.16 -23.24
CA SER A 14 9.48 -3.93 -23.76
C SER A 14 10.58 -4.17 -24.80
N LEU A 15 11.08 -5.40 -24.90
CA LEU A 15 12.09 -5.81 -25.89
C LEU A 15 11.45 -6.43 -27.13
N SER A 16 10.18 -6.89 -27.04
CA SER A 16 9.39 -7.23 -28.22
C SER A 16 8.90 -5.95 -28.89
N GLY A 17 8.90 -5.90 -30.23
CA GLY A 17 8.70 -4.69 -31.04
C GLY A 17 7.42 -3.88 -30.79
N THR A 18 6.46 -4.38 -30.01
CA THR A 18 5.24 -3.66 -29.60
C THR A 18 5.44 -2.71 -28.41
N GLY A 19 6.49 -2.89 -27.59
CA GLY A 19 6.82 -2.03 -26.44
C GLY A 19 5.81 -2.10 -25.28
N SER A 20 6.27 -1.94 -24.03
CA SER A 20 5.35 -1.84 -22.89
C SER A 20 4.83 -0.40 -22.75
N PRO A 21 3.51 -0.16 -22.64
CA PRO A 21 2.96 1.19 -22.41
C PRO A 21 3.50 1.87 -21.16
N VAL A 22 3.83 1.08 -20.13
CA VAL A 22 4.44 1.59 -18.90
C VAL A 22 5.85 2.13 -19.15
N VAL A 23 6.64 1.44 -19.97
CA VAL A 23 8.01 1.85 -20.29
C VAL A 23 8.00 3.10 -21.17
N GLN A 24 7.21 3.10 -22.23
CA GLN A 24 7.03 4.28 -23.10
C GLN A 24 6.60 5.51 -22.31
N PHE A 25 5.64 5.35 -21.39
CA PHE A 25 5.21 6.46 -20.54
C PHE A 25 6.31 7.01 -19.64
N TYR A 26 7.18 6.16 -19.10
CA TYR A 26 8.33 6.62 -18.33
C TYR A 26 9.37 7.31 -19.22
N GLU A 27 9.60 6.83 -20.44
CA GLU A 27 10.50 7.46 -21.42
C GLU A 27 10.01 8.89 -21.76
N GLU A 28 8.70 9.07 -22.00
CA GLU A 28 8.11 10.40 -22.18
C GLU A 28 8.32 11.33 -20.97
N LEU A 29 8.11 10.79 -19.76
CA LEU A 29 8.33 11.57 -18.53
C LEU A 29 9.82 11.90 -18.33
N ALA A 30 10.72 10.99 -18.68
CA ALA A 30 12.15 11.18 -18.63
C ALA A 30 12.61 12.28 -19.58
N ASN A 31 12.12 12.27 -20.82
CA ASN A 31 12.37 13.33 -21.79
C ASN A 31 11.89 14.70 -21.27
N LYS A 32 10.64 14.77 -20.79
CA LYS A 32 10.07 16.01 -20.19
C LYS A 32 10.83 16.54 -18.96
N ASN A 33 11.60 15.70 -18.29
CA ASN A 33 12.34 16.06 -17.07
C ASN A 33 13.87 16.08 -17.25
N ASN A 34 14.37 15.85 -18.48
CA ASN A 34 15.80 15.80 -18.81
C ASN A 34 16.59 14.81 -17.93
N VAL A 35 16.08 13.58 -17.79
CA VAL A 35 16.73 12.52 -16.99
C VAL A 35 16.82 11.20 -17.75
N ASP A 36 17.96 10.52 -17.65
CA ASP A 36 18.08 9.16 -18.18
C ASP A 36 17.40 8.14 -17.27
N LEU A 37 17.00 7.01 -17.84
CA LEU A 37 16.40 5.90 -17.10
C LEU A 37 17.21 4.62 -17.22
N CYS A 38 17.13 3.79 -16.18
CA CYS A 38 17.52 2.39 -16.23
C CYS A 38 16.34 1.52 -15.76
N PHE A 39 15.74 0.78 -16.67
CA PHE A 39 14.69 -0.20 -16.36
C PHE A 39 15.34 -1.54 -16.02
N TYR A 40 15.04 -2.08 -14.84
CA TYR A 40 15.63 -3.35 -14.41
C TYR A 40 14.74 -4.13 -13.43
N SER A 41 15.10 -5.37 -13.17
CA SER A 41 14.53 -6.18 -12.09
C SER A 41 15.61 -6.51 -11.06
N PHE A 42 15.24 -6.73 -9.80
CA PHE A 42 16.21 -6.99 -8.72
C PHE A 42 17.19 -8.14 -9.00
N LYS A 43 16.79 -9.14 -9.80
CA LYS A 43 17.68 -10.25 -10.21
C LYS A 43 18.91 -9.77 -10.99
N ARG A 44 18.84 -8.62 -11.65
CA ARG A 44 19.92 -8.05 -12.47
C ARG A 44 20.81 -7.06 -11.71
N LEU A 45 20.52 -6.84 -10.43
CA LEU A 45 21.33 -6.00 -9.56
C LEU A 45 22.42 -6.85 -8.88
N SER A 46 23.67 -6.39 -8.94
CA SER A 46 24.84 -7.02 -8.36
C SER A 46 25.40 -6.17 -7.21
N LEU A 47 25.55 -6.75 -6.02
CA LEU A 47 26.23 -6.08 -4.90
C LEU A 47 27.74 -6.08 -5.07
N LYS A 48 28.31 -7.17 -5.62
CA LYS A 48 29.76 -7.33 -5.79
C LYS A 48 30.35 -6.20 -6.64
N THR A 49 29.70 -5.91 -7.76
CA THR A 49 30.16 -4.89 -8.71
C THR A 49 29.45 -3.54 -8.52
N ARG A 50 28.43 -3.46 -7.66
CA ARG A 50 27.58 -2.26 -7.47
C ARG A 50 26.98 -1.74 -8.79
N THR A 51 26.71 -2.65 -9.73
CA THR A 51 26.13 -2.37 -11.05
C THR A 51 24.80 -3.08 -11.23
N VAL A 52 24.07 -2.66 -12.26
CA VAL A 52 22.84 -3.28 -12.71
C VAL A 52 22.85 -3.44 -14.22
N ASN A 53 22.46 -4.62 -14.69
CA ASN A 53 22.19 -4.84 -16.12
C ASN A 53 20.72 -4.48 -16.41
N GLY A 54 20.50 -3.43 -17.18
CA GLY A 54 19.17 -2.90 -17.44
C GLY A 54 18.99 -2.41 -18.86
N LEU A 55 17.75 -2.09 -19.20
CA LEU A 55 17.41 -1.35 -20.41
C LEU A 55 17.57 0.14 -20.09
N VAL A 56 18.59 0.77 -20.66
CA VAL A 56 18.92 2.18 -20.43
C VAL A 56 18.30 3.02 -21.53
N TYR A 57 17.59 4.07 -21.13
CA TYR A 57 17.04 5.09 -22.02
C TYR A 57 17.78 6.41 -21.77
N GLU A 58 18.36 6.96 -22.83
CA GLU A 58 19.07 8.24 -22.81
C GLU A 58 18.16 9.33 -23.38
N HIS A 59 17.84 10.32 -22.56
CA HIS A 59 16.81 11.30 -22.94
C HIS A 59 17.27 12.23 -24.09
N ARG A 60 18.58 12.44 -24.25
CA ARG A 60 19.14 13.41 -25.22
C ARG A 60 19.02 12.96 -26.67
N ASN A 61 19.21 11.66 -26.93
CA ASN A 61 19.12 11.05 -28.26
C ASN A 61 17.84 10.21 -28.41
N GLY A 62 17.09 9.97 -27.33
CA GLY A 62 15.91 9.12 -27.33
C GLY A 62 16.25 7.64 -27.53
N GLU A 63 17.51 7.26 -27.40
CA GLU A 63 17.96 5.90 -27.66
C GLU A 63 17.77 5.00 -26.45
N ARG A 64 17.57 3.72 -26.75
CA ARG A 64 17.38 2.70 -25.75
C ARG A 64 18.22 1.47 -26.04
N ALA A 65 19.07 1.08 -25.09
CA ALA A 65 19.95 -0.07 -25.25
C ALA A 65 20.12 -0.84 -23.93
N ARG A 66 20.41 -2.14 -24.04
CA ARG A 66 20.80 -2.94 -22.87
C ARG A 66 22.23 -2.58 -22.49
N LYS A 67 22.41 -2.04 -21.28
CA LYS A 67 23.73 -1.66 -20.75
C LYS A 67 23.89 -2.16 -19.31
N THR A 68 25.12 -2.42 -18.91
CA THR A 68 25.47 -2.56 -17.50
C THR A 68 25.93 -1.20 -17.00
N VAL A 69 25.22 -0.63 -16.03
CA VAL A 69 25.49 0.71 -15.49
C VAL A 69 25.64 0.65 -13.97
N PRO A 70 26.30 1.64 -13.33
CA PRO A 70 26.25 1.78 -11.88
C PRO A 70 24.81 1.82 -11.39
N VAL A 71 24.53 1.25 -10.21
CA VAL A 71 23.17 1.30 -9.63
C VAL A 71 22.71 2.78 -9.54
N PRO A 72 21.56 3.15 -10.13
CA PRO A 72 21.08 4.53 -10.13
C PRO A 72 20.96 5.10 -8.70
N LYS A 73 21.19 6.41 -8.54
CA LYS A 73 21.14 7.06 -7.22
C LYS A 73 19.74 6.98 -6.59
N VAL A 74 18.69 7.10 -7.40
CA VAL A 74 17.29 6.98 -6.98
C VAL A 74 16.63 5.86 -7.76
N ASN A 75 15.95 4.94 -7.08
CA ASN A 75 15.33 3.76 -7.66
C ASN A 75 13.88 3.66 -7.21
N LEU A 76 12.95 3.73 -8.16
CA LEU A 76 11.51 3.65 -7.91
C LEU A 76 10.99 2.24 -8.16
N TYR A 77 10.42 1.60 -7.13
CA TYR A 77 9.89 0.25 -7.26
C TYR A 77 8.45 0.19 -7.77
N ARG A 78 8.27 -0.40 -8.96
CA ARG A 78 7.00 -0.46 -9.70
C ARG A 78 6.63 -1.87 -10.16
N GLY A 79 7.14 -2.90 -9.50
CA GLY A 79 6.71 -4.28 -9.76
C GLY A 79 5.20 -4.47 -9.54
N TYR A 80 4.65 -5.62 -9.94
CA TYR A 80 3.25 -5.99 -9.65
C TYR A 80 3.08 -6.81 -8.35
N SER A 81 4.15 -7.48 -7.89
CA SER A 81 4.20 -8.25 -6.64
C SER A 81 5.17 -7.63 -5.64
N TYR A 82 4.95 -7.83 -4.34
CA TYR A 82 5.93 -7.46 -3.30
C TYR A 82 7.23 -8.26 -3.43
N LEU A 83 8.32 -7.67 -2.97
CA LEU A 83 9.61 -8.33 -2.91
C LEU A 83 9.54 -9.41 -1.83
N LYS A 84 9.64 -10.68 -2.25
CA LYS A 84 9.58 -11.86 -1.36
C LYS A 84 10.90 -12.60 -1.25
N ASN A 85 11.78 -12.44 -2.24
CA ASN A 85 13.04 -13.16 -2.30
C ASN A 85 14.05 -12.54 -1.34
N LYS A 86 14.59 -13.35 -0.42
CA LYS A 86 15.53 -12.93 0.63
C LYS A 86 16.75 -12.21 0.05
N GLU A 87 17.39 -12.79 -0.96
CA GLU A 87 18.56 -12.20 -1.64
C GLU A 87 18.27 -10.77 -2.13
N SER A 88 17.13 -10.54 -2.79
CA SER A 88 16.75 -9.21 -3.27
C SER A 88 16.43 -8.23 -2.13
N ILE A 89 15.86 -8.71 -1.03
CA ILE A 89 15.61 -7.90 0.17
C ILE A 89 16.95 -7.48 0.79
N ASP A 90 17.89 -8.41 0.94
CA ASP A 90 19.20 -8.15 1.54
C ASP A 90 20.01 -7.17 0.68
N LYS A 91 19.88 -7.26 -0.66
CA LYS A 91 20.42 -6.26 -1.59
C LYS A 91 19.92 -4.85 -1.31
N VAL A 92 18.62 -4.69 -1.13
CA VAL A 92 18.00 -3.39 -0.85
C VAL A 92 18.43 -2.86 0.52
N ARG A 93 18.40 -3.72 1.54
CA ARG A 93 18.85 -3.39 2.89
C ARG A 93 20.31 -2.93 2.91
N TYR A 94 21.18 -3.57 2.15
CA TYR A 94 22.58 -3.16 2.03
C TYR A 94 22.70 -1.72 1.53
N PHE A 95 22.03 -1.36 0.42
CA PHE A 95 22.14 0.00 -0.11
C PHE A 95 21.49 1.05 0.79
N ILE A 96 20.37 0.72 1.42
CA ILE A 96 19.68 1.59 2.37
C ILE A 96 20.57 1.85 3.59
N LYS A 97 21.10 0.80 4.22
CA LYS A 97 21.93 0.91 5.45
C LYS A 97 23.21 1.73 5.21
N ASN A 98 23.80 1.63 4.02
CA ASN A 98 25.02 2.37 3.69
C ASN A 98 24.74 3.78 3.15
N HIS A 99 23.48 4.25 3.14
CA HIS A 99 23.07 5.57 2.63
C HIS A 99 23.57 5.93 1.22
N THR A 100 23.90 4.92 0.40
CA THR A 100 24.54 5.14 -0.91
C THR A 100 23.54 5.32 -2.05
N LYS A 101 22.31 4.80 -1.89
CA LYS A 101 21.26 4.80 -2.91
C LYS A 101 19.88 4.89 -2.26
N VAL A 102 18.97 5.62 -2.89
CA VAL A 102 17.58 5.72 -2.47
C VAL A 102 16.73 4.66 -3.19
N PHE A 103 15.97 3.87 -2.43
CA PHE A 103 15.00 2.90 -2.96
C PHE A 103 13.60 3.28 -2.48
N LEU A 104 12.74 3.75 -3.38
CA LEU A 104 11.39 4.23 -3.05
C LEU A 104 10.36 3.09 -3.11
N ASN A 105 9.49 3.01 -2.11
CA ASN A 105 8.42 2.02 -1.95
C ASN A 105 8.86 0.55 -1.96
N VAL A 106 10.08 0.25 -1.51
CA VAL A 106 10.51 -1.12 -1.27
C VAL A 106 10.29 -1.47 0.20
N LEU A 107 9.33 -2.36 0.46
CA LEU A 107 9.05 -2.89 1.80
C LEU A 107 9.08 -4.41 1.82
N THR A 108 9.56 -4.94 2.94
CA THR A 108 9.54 -6.35 3.32
C THR A 108 8.14 -6.81 3.72
N ASN A 109 7.99 -8.11 4.03
CA ASN A 109 6.73 -8.68 4.55
C ASN A 109 6.37 -8.16 5.93
N GLU A 110 7.39 -7.89 6.74
CA GLU A 110 7.26 -7.47 8.13
C GLU A 110 6.83 -6.00 8.23
N GLU A 111 7.49 -5.11 7.49
CA GLU A 111 7.22 -3.67 7.49
C GLU A 111 5.81 -3.32 7.01
N ARG A 112 5.23 -4.15 6.12
CA ARG A 112 3.87 -3.94 5.59
C ARG A 112 2.80 -4.81 6.24
N GLY A 113 3.15 -5.58 7.26
CA GLY A 113 2.21 -6.50 7.91
C GLY A 113 1.03 -5.74 8.50
N LYS A 114 -0.22 -6.15 8.21
CA LYS A 114 -1.42 -5.43 8.67
C LYS A 114 -1.37 -5.16 10.18
N TYR A 115 -1.05 -6.19 10.95
CA TYR A 115 -0.96 -6.10 12.41
C TYR A 115 0.22 -5.26 12.89
N SER A 116 1.41 -5.38 12.30
CA SER A 116 2.58 -4.59 12.72
C SER A 116 2.45 -3.10 12.40
N VAL A 117 1.75 -2.79 11.31
CA VAL A 117 1.39 -1.43 10.92
C VAL A 117 0.35 -0.87 11.88
N HIS A 118 -0.71 -1.64 12.15
CA HIS A 118 -1.76 -1.25 13.08
C HIS A 118 -1.22 -0.98 14.49
N LYS A 119 -0.47 -1.93 15.07
CA LYS A 119 0.14 -1.79 16.41
C LYS A 119 1.06 -0.58 16.51
N TYR A 120 1.73 -0.19 15.42
CA TYR A 120 2.54 1.03 15.43
C TYR A 120 1.69 2.30 15.37
N LEU A 121 0.64 2.32 14.56
CA LEU A 121 -0.24 3.49 14.50
C LEU A 121 -1.01 3.69 15.80
N GLU A 122 -1.29 2.62 16.55
CA GLU A 122 -1.87 2.70 17.90
C GLU A 122 -0.96 3.45 18.89
N THR A 123 0.37 3.40 18.72
CA THR A 123 1.32 4.12 19.60
C THR A 123 1.51 5.57 19.20
N VAL A 124 0.77 6.08 18.21
CA VAL A 124 0.84 7.48 17.79
C VAL A 124 -0.36 8.19 18.43
N ASP A 125 -0.08 9.11 19.36
CA ASP A 125 -1.05 9.71 20.31
C ASP A 125 -2.37 10.16 19.69
N ASP A 126 -2.33 10.65 18.45
CA ASP A 126 -3.51 11.18 17.76
C ASP A 126 -4.08 10.30 16.64
N LEU A 127 -3.54 9.08 16.45
CA LEU A 127 -4.05 8.13 15.48
C LEU A 127 -4.69 6.92 16.15
N GLY A 128 -4.21 6.52 17.33
CA GLY A 128 -4.75 5.39 18.10
C GLY A 128 -6.28 5.42 18.26
N PRO A 129 -6.89 6.54 18.70
CA PRO A 129 -8.35 6.64 18.84
C PRO A 129 -9.13 6.50 17.53
N SER A 130 -8.47 6.66 16.37
CA SER A 130 -9.05 6.54 15.03
C SER A 130 -8.80 5.16 14.40
N LEU A 131 -8.42 4.15 15.20
CA LEU A 131 -8.18 2.79 14.75
C LEU A 131 -9.20 1.82 15.37
N PRO A 132 -9.77 0.89 14.58
CA PRO A 132 -10.63 -0.15 15.13
C PRO A 132 -9.84 -1.05 16.09
N GLU A 133 -10.41 -1.43 17.23
CA GLU A 133 -9.72 -2.35 18.14
C GLU A 133 -9.28 -3.61 17.39
N THR A 134 -8.00 -3.98 17.48
CA THR A 134 -7.44 -5.12 16.73
C THR A 134 -6.51 -5.96 17.60
N SER A 135 -6.72 -7.27 17.61
CA SER A 135 -5.86 -8.23 18.30
C SER A 135 -5.45 -9.38 17.38
N THR A 136 -4.36 -10.08 17.72
CA THR A 136 -4.14 -11.43 17.19
C THR A 136 -5.32 -12.31 17.60
N LEU A 137 -5.80 -13.15 16.68
CA LEU A 137 -6.96 -14.00 16.93
C LEU A 137 -6.66 -15.02 18.04
N SER A 138 -7.51 -15.00 19.06
CA SER A 138 -7.70 -16.07 20.03
C SER A 138 -9.20 -16.26 20.24
N PHE A 139 -9.63 -17.42 20.75
CA PHE A 139 -11.05 -17.62 21.06
C PHE A 139 -11.55 -16.60 22.08
N SER A 140 -10.77 -16.35 23.14
CA SER A 140 -11.14 -15.40 24.20
C SER A 140 -11.31 -13.99 23.66
N LYS A 141 -10.35 -13.48 22.87
CA LYS A 141 -10.44 -12.15 22.27
C LYS A 141 -11.55 -12.04 21.24
N MET A 142 -11.75 -13.08 20.43
CA MET A 142 -12.85 -13.12 19.47
C MET A 142 -14.20 -13.02 20.16
N LYS A 143 -14.43 -13.83 21.21
CA LYS A 143 -15.70 -13.86 21.94
C LYS A 143 -15.94 -12.55 22.70
N ASP A 144 -14.93 -12.06 23.43
CA ASP A 144 -14.99 -10.77 24.13
C ASP A 144 -15.38 -9.63 23.19
N MET A 145 -14.67 -9.49 22.06
CA MET A 145 -14.97 -8.44 21.10
C MET A 145 -16.35 -8.64 20.44
N ALA A 146 -16.78 -9.87 20.18
CA ALA A 146 -18.11 -10.16 19.62
C ALA A 146 -19.25 -9.91 20.61
N ASP A 147 -18.98 -9.90 21.92
CA ASP A 147 -19.95 -9.51 22.94
C ASP A 147 -20.01 -7.99 23.14
N ARG A 148 -18.90 -7.27 22.92
CA ARG A 148 -18.82 -5.80 23.04
C ARG A 148 -19.27 -5.04 21.80
N TYR A 149 -19.05 -5.61 20.61
CA TYR A 149 -19.30 -4.94 19.33
C TYR A 149 -20.38 -5.66 18.54
N ASP A 150 -21.17 -4.90 17.76
CA ASP A 150 -22.19 -5.44 16.85
C ASP A 150 -21.66 -6.56 15.95
N LYS A 151 -20.40 -6.41 15.51
CA LYS A 151 -19.71 -7.38 14.66
C LYS A 151 -18.20 -7.26 14.77
N VAL A 152 -17.52 -8.37 14.50
CA VAL A 152 -16.07 -8.43 14.41
C VAL A 152 -15.64 -9.07 13.10
N TYR A 153 -14.57 -8.57 12.51
CA TYR A 153 -13.95 -9.16 11.33
C TYR A 153 -12.71 -9.98 11.70
N ILE A 154 -12.63 -11.20 11.19
CA ILE A 154 -11.46 -12.05 11.34
C ILE A 154 -10.75 -12.11 9.98
N LYS A 155 -9.50 -11.63 9.94
CA LYS A 155 -8.75 -11.43 8.69
C LYS A 155 -7.36 -12.07 8.80
N PRO A 156 -6.81 -12.68 7.73
CA PRO A 156 -5.43 -13.12 7.75
C PRO A 156 -4.48 -11.93 7.87
N LYS A 157 -3.45 -12.05 8.70
CA LYS A 157 -2.34 -11.07 8.84
C LYS A 157 -1.69 -10.78 7.49
N HIS A 158 -1.59 -11.81 6.65
CA HIS A 158 -1.00 -11.74 5.31
C HIS A 158 -1.99 -12.27 4.26
N SER A 159 -2.90 -11.41 3.80
CA SER A 159 -3.76 -11.66 2.65
C SER A 159 -3.83 -10.42 1.76
N CYS A 160 -4.18 -10.61 0.50
CA CYS A 160 -4.46 -9.55 -0.45
C CYS A 160 -5.93 -9.62 -0.89
N LYS A 161 -6.43 -8.55 -1.51
CA LYS A 161 -7.72 -8.52 -2.21
C LYS A 161 -8.96 -8.73 -1.31
N GLY A 162 -8.81 -8.64 0.01
CA GLY A 162 -9.91 -8.94 0.94
C GLY A 162 -10.35 -10.41 0.93
N ASN A 163 -9.47 -11.33 0.51
CA ASN A 163 -9.79 -12.75 0.47
C ASN A 163 -9.67 -13.41 1.86
N ASN A 164 -10.48 -14.44 2.09
CA ASN A 164 -10.53 -15.25 3.30
C ASN A 164 -10.86 -14.44 4.56
N ILE A 165 -11.88 -13.59 4.47
CA ILE A 165 -12.37 -12.76 5.57
C ILE A 165 -13.58 -13.43 6.18
N TYR A 166 -13.61 -13.52 7.50
CA TYR A 166 -14.79 -13.91 8.26
C TYR A 166 -15.37 -12.69 8.95
N MET A 167 -16.67 -12.71 9.19
CA MET A 167 -17.39 -11.74 9.99
C MET A 167 -18.28 -12.50 10.96
N LEU A 168 -18.15 -12.21 12.25
CA LEU A 168 -18.95 -12.78 13.31
C LEU A 168 -19.89 -11.72 13.85
N GLU A 169 -21.18 -12.02 13.87
CA GLU A 169 -22.26 -11.18 14.38
C GLU A 169 -23.03 -11.94 15.45
N LYS A 170 -23.46 -11.26 16.50
CA LYS A 170 -24.36 -11.85 17.50
C LYS A 170 -25.77 -11.92 16.92
N SER A 171 -26.43 -13.07 17.06
CA SER A 171 -27.77 -13.30 16.51
C SER A 171 -28.59 -14.17 17.46
N GLY A 172 -29.56 -13.57 18.16
CA GLY A 172 -30.37 -14.27 19.16
C GLY A 172 -29.53 -14.89 20.27
N SER A 173 -29.70 -16.19 20.50
CA SER A 173 -28.93 -16.98 21.49
C SER A 173 -27.58 -17.50 20.98
N GLY A 174 -27.15 -17.09 19.78
CA GLY A 174 -25.89 -17.54 19.18
C GLY A 174 -25.26 -16.50 18.29
N PHE A 175 -24.63 -16.95 17.21
CA PHE A 175 -23.86 -16.13 16.30
C PHE A 175 -24.12 -16.49 14.85
N THR A 176 -24.00 -15.49 13.99
CA THR A 176 -23.89 -15.67 12.55
C THR A 176 -22.44 -15.50 12.13
N MET A 177 -21.86 -16.54 11.54
CA MET A 177 -20.54 -16.48 10.90
C MET A 177 -20.72 -16.38 9.38
N SER A 178 -20.29 -15.25 8.81
CA SER A 178 -20.18 -15.06 7.38
C SER A 178 -18.73 -15.24 6.94
N HIS A 179 -18.48 -15.98 5.86
CA HIS A 179 -17.14 -16.19 5.31
C HIS A 179 -17.11 -15.82 3.84
N ILE A 180 -16.13 -15.00 3.46
CA ILE A 180 -15.90 -14.55 2.09
C ILE A 180 -14.57 -15.10 1.60
N LYS A 181 -14.64 -15.88 0.51
CA LYS A 181 -13.48 -16.46 -0.15
C LYS A 181 -13.67 -16.44 -1.66
N SER A 182 -12.79 -15.74 -2.36
CA SER A 182 -12.80 -15.62 -3.83
C SER A 182 -14.16 -15.17 -4.39
N ALA A 183 -14.73 -14.09 -3.82
CA ALA A 183 -16.06 -13.56 -4.13
C ALA A 183 -17.26 -14.49 -3.87
N ASN A 184 -17.03 -15.66 -3.28
CA ASN A 184 -18.10 -16.51 -2.75
C ASN A 184 -18.33 -16.20 -1.28
N GLN A 185 -19.59 -16.03 -0.91
CA GLN A 185 -20.02 -15.82 0.46
C GLN A 185 -20.76 -17.05 0.98
N THR A 186 -20.38 -17.51 2.16
CA THR A 186 -21.14 -18.49 2.93
C THR A 186 -21.57 -17.88 4.25
N VAL A 187 -22.72 -18.32 4.77
CA VAL A 187 -23.27 -17.87 6.04
C VAL A 187 -23.66 -19.09 6.85
N LYS A 188 -23.26 -19.13 8.13
CA LYS A 188 -23.60 -20.21 9.05
C LYS A 188 -24.11 -19.63 10.36
N GLN A 189 -25.26 -20.12 10.83
CA GLN A 189 -25.72 -19.89 12.20
C GLN A 189 -25.04 -20.89 13.14
N ILE A 190 -24.58 -20.40 14.28
CA ILE A 190 -23.79 -21.15 15.25
C ILE A 190 -24.35 -20.86 16.65
N PRO A 191 -24.90 -21.87 17.35
CA PRO A 191 -25.25 -21.72 18.76
C PRO A 191 -24.04 -21.28 19.59
N ASP A 192 -24.22 -20.47 20.63
CA ASP A 192 -23.11 -20.04 21.50
C ASP A 192 -22.33 -21.23 22.08
N THR A 193 -23.03 -22.31 22.44
CA THR A 193 -22.47 -23.58 22.94
C THR A 193 -21.54 -24.26 21.93
N GLU A 194 -21.72 -24.06 20.63
CA GLU A 194 -20.91 -24.66 19.57
C GLU A 194 -19.78 -23.74 19.07
N LEU A 195 -19.78 -22.45 19.44
CA LEU A 195 -18.87 -21.46 18.88
C LEU A 195 -17.39 -21.85 19.07
N ARG A 196 -17.04 -22.44 20.22
CA ARG A 196 -15.67 -22.89 20.51
C ARG A 196 -15.23 -24.05 19.60
N ASN A 197 -16.13 -24.98 19.32
CA ASN A 197 -15.87 -26.11 18.42
C ASN A 197 -15.75 -25.63 16.97
N TYR A 198 -16.62 -24.70 16.56
CA TYR A 198 -16.52 -24.05 15.26
C TYR A 198 -15.21 -23.28 15.10
N TYR A 199 -14.81 -22.51 16.10
CA TYR A 199 -13.54 -21.78 16.11
C TYR A 199 -12.35 -22.73 15.93
N SER A 200 -12.30 -23.81 16.73
CA SER A 200 -11.18 -24.76 16.75
C SER A 200 -11.09 -25.61 15.48
N SER A 201 -12.21 -25.86 14.80
CA SER A 201 -12.24 -26.52 13.50
C SER A 201 -11.83 -25.58 12.36
N THR A 202 -12.26 -24.32 12.42
CA THR A 202 -12.04 -23.33 11.34
C THR A 202 -10.64 -22.72 11.38
N PHE A 203 -10.15 -22.33 12.56
CA PHE A 203 -8.92 -21.57 12.73
C PHE A 203 -7.80 -22.44 13.31
N LYS A 204 -7.33 -23.44 12.55
CA LYS A 204 -6.24 -24.35 12.96
C LYS A 204 -4.93 -23.66 13.32
N THR A 205 -4.69 -22.47 12.80
CA THR A 205 -3.51 -21.66 13.09
C THR A 205 -3.93 -20.22 13.40
N PRO A 206 -4.56 -19.97 14.55
CA PRO A 206 -5.24 -18.70 14.82
C PRO A 206 -4.25 -17.53 14.88
N GLY A 207 -2.99 -17.77 15.26
CA GLY A 207 -1.92 -16.75 15.23
C GLY A 207 -1.65 -16.14 13.84
N ARG A 208 -2.14 -16.74 12.75
CA ARG A 208 -2.08 -16.19 11.38
C ARG A 208 -3.18 -15.18 11.08
N PHE A 209 -4.14 -15.01 11.98
CA PHE A 209 -5.29 -14.13 11.83
C PHE A 209 -5.26 -13.01 12.87
N ILE A 210 -5.98 -11.94 12.56
CA ILE A 210 -6.39 -10.91 13.49
C ILE A 210 -7.90 -10.97 13.66
N VAL A 211 -8.38 -10.58 14.84
CA VAL A 211 -9.77 -10.16 15.07
C VAL A 211 -9.77 -8.64 15.19
N GLN A 212 -10.70 -7.99 14.52
CA GLN A 212 -10.79 -6.53 14.42
C GLN A 212 -12.24 -6.09 14.58
N GLU A 213 -12.46 -5.02 15.33
CA GLU A 213 -13.75 -4.36 15.47
C GLU A 213 -14.37 -4.03 14.10
N GLY A 214 -15.65 -4.34 13.95
CA GLY A 214 -16.42 -3.97 12.78
C GLY A 214 -17.07 -2.61 12.92
N ILE A 215 -16.46 -1.58 12.33
CA ILE A 215 -16.99 -0.22 12.35
C ILE A 215 -18.43 -0.16 11.81
N SER A 216 -19.31 0.47 12.58
CA SER A 216 -20.69 0.81 12.20
C SER A 216 -20.70 1.98 11.20
N SER A 217 -20.18 1.72 10.00
CA SER A 217 -19.98 2.71 8.94
C SER A 217 -21.30 3.31 8.45
N ARG A 218 -21.21 4.55 7.94
CA ARG A 218 -22.26 5.16 7.12
C ARG A 218 -22.65 4.26 5.97
N LYS A 219 -23.91 4.40 5.58
CA LYS A 219 -24.47 3.72 4.42
C LYS A 219 -24.80 4.73 3.35
N TYR A 220 -24.62 4.33 2.09
CA TYR A 220 -25.09 5.07 0.93
C TYR A 220 -26.12 4.20 0.22
N LYS A 221 -27.37 4.67 0.11
CA LYS A 221 -28.50 3.89 -0.42
C LYS A 221 -28.58 2.50 0.24
N ASN A 222 -28.56 2.48 1.58
CA ASN A 222 -28.57 1.28 2.43
C ASN A 222 -27.38 0.30 2.27
N GLN A 223 -26.40 0.61 1.42
CA GLN A 223 -25.19 -0.20 1.25
C GLN A 223 -24.04 0.36 2.08
N LYS A 224 -23.28 -0.54 2.73
CA LYS A 224 -22.03 -0.19 3.41
C LYS A 224 -21.03 0.37 2.40
N PHE A 225 -20.27 1.38 2.80
CA PHE A 225 -19.14 1.84 2.01
C PHE A 225 -17.92 2.13 2.86
N ASP A 226 -16.76 2.16 2.21
CA ASP A 226 -15.56 2.78 2.72
C ASP A 226 -14.91 3.64 1.63
N LEU A 227 -13.89 4.40 2.01
CA LEU A 227 -13.09 5.23 1.12
C LEU A 227 -11.73 4.59 0.92
N ARG A 228 -11.30 4.48 -0.35
CA ARG A 228 -9.87 4.35 -0.68
C ARG A 228 -9.31 5.73 -0.94
N VAL A 229 -8.31 6.11 -0.15
CA VAL A 229 -7.60 7.39 -0.28
C VAL A 229 -6.17 7.13 -0.74
N PHE A 230 -5.82 7.56 -1.94
CA PHE A 230 -4.45 7.54 -2.44
C PHE A 230 -3.70 8.77 -1.95
N THR A 231 -2.61 8.52 -1.26
CA THR A 231 -1.76 9.54 -0.65
C THR A 231 -0.34 9.32 -1.16
N GLN A 232 0.22 10.32 -1.82
CA GLN A 232 1.52 10.23 -2.51
C GLN A 232 2.39 11.43 -2.16
N LYS A 233 3.71 11.24 -2.09
CA LYS A 233 4.62 12.38 -2.09
C LYS A 233 4.63 13.03 -3.47
N ASN A 234 4.60 14.35 -3.48
CA ASN A 234 4.62 15.16 -4.71
C ASN A 234 6.05 15.53 -5.13
N LYS A 235 6.13 16.33 -6.20
CA LYS A 235 7.37 16.90 -6.75
C LYS A 235 8.14 17.86 -5.83
N SER A 236 7.63 18.14 -4.63
CA SER A 236 8.31 18.94 -3.58
C SER A 236 8.52 18.14 -2.29
N GLY A 237 8.40 16.81 -2.35
CA GLY A 237 8.60 15.93 -1.20
C GLY A 237 7.46 15.95 -0.17
N LYS A 238 6.38 16.69 -0.41
CA LYS A 238 5.24 16.81 0.51
C LYS A 238 4.16 15.77 0.20
N TRP A 239 3.58 15.18 1.24
CA TRP A 239 2.42 14.31 1.11
C TRP A 239 1.19 15.07 0.64
N GLN A 240 0.48 14.50 -0.33
CA GLN A 240 -0.81 14.98 -0.81
C GLN A 240 -1.77 13.83 -1.06
N VAL A 241 -3.08 14.10 -0.97
CA VAL A 241 -4.11 13.16 -1.43
C VAL A 241 -4.35 13.37 -2.93
N THR A 242 -4.03 12.36 -3.73
CA THR A 242 -4.10 12.45 -5.20
C THR A 242 -5.41 11.93 -5.77
N LYS A 243 -6.05 10.98 -5.07
CA LYS A 243 -7.32 10.39 -5.49
C LYS A 243 -8.09 9.87 -4.27
N ILE A 244 -9.41 9.99 -4.33
CA ILE A 244 -10.33 9.32 -3.40
C ILE A 244 -11.37 8.60 -4.27
N TYR A 245 -11.69 7.35 -3.94
CA TYR A 245 -12.88 6.71 -4.47
C TYR A 245 -13.65 6.00 -3.36
N VAL A 246 -14.94 5.84 -3.58
CA VAL A 246 -15.84 5.11 -2.69
C VAL A 246 -15.89 3.66 -3.15
N ARG A 247 -15.76 2.75 -2.19
CA ARG A 247 -16.00 1.33 -2.37
C ARG A 247 -17.33 0.97 -1.71
N ILE A 248 -18.33 0.62 -2.50
CA ILE A 248 -19.67 0.29 -2.03
C ILE A 248 -19.79 -1.24 -2.03
N ALA A 249 -20.23 -1.82 -0.92
CA ALA A 249 -20.59 -3.23 -0.84
C ALA A 249 -21.77 -3.51 -1.79
N ASP A 250 -21.61 -4.47 -2.69
CA ASP A 250 -22.61 -4.78 -3.73
C ASP A 250 -22.93 -6.29 -3.68
N GLN A 251 -22.15 -7.13 -4.35
CA GLN A 251 -22.38 -8.58 -4.40
C GLN A 251 -22.18 -9.29 -3.05
N CYS A 252 -21.33 -8.72 -2.18
CA CYS A 252 -21.10 -9.21 -0.82
C CYS A 252 -21.36 -8.05 0.16
N PRO A 253 -22.49 -8.02 0.89
CA PRO A 253 -22.87 -6.88 1.73
C PRO A 253 -21.86 -6.58 2.85
N PHE A 254 -21.03 -7.55 3.22
CA PHE A 254 -20.11 -7.46 4.34
C PHE A 254 -18.75 -6.84 4.00
N VAL A 255 -18.35 -6.89 2.72
CA VAL A 255 -17.09 -6.34 2.23
C VAL A 255 -17.33 -5.43 1.03
N SER A 256 -16.83 -4.21 1.13
CA SER A 256 -16.84 -3.22 0.05
C SER A 256 -15.71 -3.43 -0.96
N ASN A 257 -14.79 -4.36 -0.72
CA ASN A 257 -13.62 -4.53 -1.58
C ASN A 257 -14.03 -4.92 -3.01
N ALA A 258 -13.57 -4.16 -3.99
CA ALA A 258 -13.88 -4.40 -5.41
C ALA A 258 -13.41 -5.76 -5.91
N ASP A 259 -12.31 -6.30 -5.37
CA ASP A 259 -11.86 -7.65 -5.69
C ASP A 259 -12.79 -8.75 -5.15
N GLN A 260 -13.73 -8.41 -4.26
CA GLN A 260 -14.76 -9.30 -3.70
C GLN A 260 -16.18 -8.88 -4.14
N GLY A 261 -16.30 -8.25 -5.31
CA GLY A 261 -17.60 -7.87 -5.88
C GLY A 261 -18.17 -6.54 -5.39
N GLY A 262 -17.38 -5.71 -4.71
CA GLY A 262 -17.76 -4.32 -4.40
C GLY A 262 -17.74 -3.41 -5.63
N ARG A 263 -18.63 -2.43 -5.66
CA ARG A 263 -18.71 -1.44 -6.75
C ARG A 263 -17.88 -0.20 -6.44
N LEU A 264 -17.08 0.24 -7.41
CA LEU A 264 -16.30 1.47 -7.32
C LEU A 264 -17.12 2.68 -7.78
N LYS A 265 -17.13 3.74 -6.98
CA LYS A 265 -17.69 5.04 -7.38
C LYS A 265 -16.65 6.14 -7.23
N PHE A 266 -16.28 6.76 -8.34
CA PHE A 266 -15.25 7.81 -8.38
C PHE A 266 -15.79 9.19 -8.00
N ASN A 267 -17.09 9.44 -8.19
CA ASN A 267 -17.74 10.62 -7.65
C ASN A 267 -18.05 10.41 -6.16
N VAL A 268 -17.24 11.05 -5.31
CA VAL A 268 -17.34 10.96 -3.84
C VAL A 268 -18.37 11.91 -3.24
N ASN A 269 -18.80 12.95 -3.97
CA ASN A 269 -19.66 14.00 -3.42
C ASN A 269 -20.97 13.45 -2.80
N PRO A 270 -21.63 12.41 -3.36
CA PRO A 270 -22.87 11.86 -2.78
C PRO A 270 -22.70 11.19 -1.41
N VAL A 271 -21.47 11.01 -0.93
CA VAL A 271 -21.19 10.37 0.37
C VAL A 271 -20.23 11.18 1.24
N LEU A 272 -19.65 12.26 0.70
CA LEU A 272 -18.52 12.95 1.30
C LEU A 272 -18.61 14.45 1.07
N GLU A 273 -19.32 15.11 1.98
CA GLU A 273 -19.43 16.57 2.00
C GLU A 273 -18.06 17.27 2.10
N PRO A 274 -17.91 18.50 1.59
CA PRO A 274 -16.62 19.18 1.50
C PRO A 274 -15.84 19.25 2.82
N ALA A 275 -16.52 19.53 3.93
CA ALA A 275 -15.91 19.59 5.26
C ALA A 275 -15.35 18.22 5.70
N MET A 276 -16.14 17.16 5.57
CA MET A 276 -15.72 15.80 5.88
C MET A 276 -14.59 15.34 4.96
N LYS A 277 -14.64 15.69 3.66
CA LYS A 277 -13.55 15.43 2.70
C LYS A 277 -12.23 16.07 3.14
N LYS A 278 -12.27 17.29 3.69
CA LYS A 278 -11.08 17.98 4.23
C LYS A 278 -10.54 17.25 5.46
N GLN A 279 -11.40 16.81 6.37
CA GLN A 279 -11.01 16.03 7.55
C GLN A 279 -10.38 14.68 7.16
N VAL A 280 -11.00 13.92 6.25
CA VAL A 280 -10.45 12.66 5.72
C VAL A 280 -9.06 12.88 5.11
N LYS A 281 -8.88 13.94 4.30
CA LYS A 281 -7.56 14.26 3.73
C LYS A 281 -6.53 14.56 4.82
N LYS A 282 -6.89 15.33 5.85
CA LYS A 282 -6.00 15.66 6.97
C LYS A 282 -5.59 14.41 7.73
N ALA A 283 -6.54 13.53 8.05
CA ALA A 283 -6.28 12.25 8.71
C ALA A 283 -5.34 11.37 7.87
N CYS A 284 -5.61 11.23 6.56
CA CYS A 284 -4.78 10.43 5.66
C CYS A 284 -3.33 10.95 5.52
N ILE A 285 -3.15 12.28 5.43
CA ILE A 285 -1.81 12.89 5.39
C ILE A 285 -1.08 12.66 6.71
N LYS A 286 -1.78 12.75 7.85
CA LYS A 286 -1.21 12.49 9.17
C LYS A 286 -0.74 11.04 9.30
N THR A 287 -1.58 10.08 8.89
CA THR A 287 -1.21 8.67 8.81
C THR A 287 0.00 8.46 7.91
N ALA A 288 0.05 9.09 6.73
CA ALA A 288 1.16 8.94 5.81
C ALA A 288 2.49 9.42 6.41
N LYS A 289 2.47 10.57 7.12
CA LYS A 289 3.65 11.08 7.86
C LYS A 289 4.08 10.16 8.99
N ALA A 290 3.14 9.60 9.76
CA ALA A 290 3.47 8.62 10.80
C ALA A 290 4.12 7.38 10.22
N LEU A 291 3.55 6.81 9.15
CA LEU A 291 4.13 5.64 8.49
C LEU A 291 5.50 5.92 7.85
N GLU A 292 5.72 7.13 7.36
CA GLU A 292 7.02 7.60 6.86
C GLU A 292 8.07 7.64 7.98
N ALA A 293 7.71 8.14 9.17
CA ALA A 293 8.63 8.16 10.30
C ALA A 293 9.14 6.75 10.66
N LYS A 294 8.29 5.73 10.52
CA LYS A 294 8.70 4.32 10.66
C LYS A 294 9.43 3.76 9.43
N ASN A 295 9.06 4.19 8.23
CA ASN A 295 9.60 3.70 6.96
C ASN A 295 9.92 4.88 6.02
N PRO A 296 11.11 5.50 6.10
CA PRO A 296 11.42 6.76 5.38
C PRO A 296 11.33 6.67 3.85
N HIS A 297 11.34 5.46 3.31
CA HIS A 297 11.34 5.19 1.87
C HIS A 297 9.96 5.12 1.24
N ILE A 298 8.89 5.22 2.02
CA ILE A 298 7.52 5.17 1.49
C ILE A 298 7.13 6.52 0.91
N VAL A 299 6.51 6.47 -0.26
CA VAL A 299 6.09 7.64 -1.03
C VAL A 299 4.72 7.45 -1.70
N ASP A 300 4.12 6.27 -1.53
CA ASP A 300 2.80 5.90 -2.08
C ASP A 300 2.02 5.04 -1.08
N LEU A 301 0.80 5.45 -0.76
CA LEU A 301 -0.09 4.78 0.17
C LEU A 301 -1.51 4.78 -0.38
N GLY A 302 -2.22 3.66 -0.25
CA GLY A 302 -3.68 3.62 -0.30
C GLY A 302 -4.21 3.30 1.07
N LEU A 303 -4.93 4.25 1.64
CA LEU A 303 -5.52 4.14 2.96
C LEU A 303 -6.99 3.76 2.80
N ASP A 304 -7.41 2.73 3.52
CA ASP A 304 -8.79 2.27 3.58
C ASP A 304 -9.42 2.91 4.82
N VAL A 305 -10.42 3.77 4.62
CA VAL A 305 -10.98 4.63 5.66
C VAL A 305 -12.49 4.45 5.71
N ALA A 306 -13.04 4.21 6.90
CA ALA A 306 -14.47 4.28 7.16
C ALA A 306 -14.83 5.62 7.81
N ILE A 307 -16.08 6.02 7.61
CA ILE A 307 -16.72 7.08 8.38
C ILE A 307 -17.90 6.42 9.08
N ASP A 308 -18.00 6.54 10.40
CA ASP A 308 -19.10 5.96 11.15
C ASP A 308 -20.34 6.87 11.17
N LYS A 309 -21.41 6.39 11.81
CA LYS A 309 -22.67 7.13 11.94
C LYS A 309 -22.49 8.49 12.63
N ASN A 310 -21.51 8.62 13.53
CA ASN A 310 -21.23 9.82 14.31
C ASN A 310 -20.32 10.83 13.59
N ASN A 311 -19.86 10.54 12.36
CA ASN A 311 -18.85 11.29 11.60
C ASN A 311 -17.40 11.01 12.01
N GLU A 312 -17.13 10.05 12.88
CA GLU A 312 -15.75 9.72 13.24
C GLU A 312 -15.05 8.99 12.09
N ILE A 313 -13.77 9.32 11.90
CA ILE A 313 -12.94 8.81 10.80
C ILE A 313 -12.10 7.66 11.34
N TRP A 314 -12.27 6.49 10.74
CA TRP A 314 -11.60 5.26 11.15
C TRP A 314 -10.64 4.78 10.07
N LEU A 315 -9.35 4.65 10.39
CA LEU A 315 -8.38 4.04 9.49
C LEU A 315 -8.43 2.51 9.65
N ILE A 316 -8.91 1.82 8.62
CA ILE A 316 -9.06 0.37 8.60
C ILE A 316 -7.74 -0.33 8.25
N GLU A 317 -7.07 0.15 7.19
CA GLU A 317 -5.87 -0.50 6.65
C GLU A 317 -5.01 0.49 5.86
N ALA A 318 -3.68 0.33 5.91
CA ALA A 318 -2.74 1.02 5.05
C ALA A 318 -2.10 0.07 4.04
N ASN A 319 -2.23 0.38 2.75
CA ASN A 319 -1.64 -0.37 1.64
C ASN A 319 -0.47 0.39 1.02
N PHE A 320 0.75 -0.13 1.16
CA PHE A 320 1.96 0.50 0.62
C PHE A 320 2.15 0.39 -0.89
N ARG A 321 1.26 -0.35 -1.57
CA ARG A 321 1.23 -0.51 -3.03
C ARG A 321 -0.22 -0.62 -3.49
N PRO A 322 -0.92 0.52 -3.54
CA PRO A 322 -2.37 0.53 -3.71
C PRO A 322 -2.82 0.28 -5.15
N TYR A 323 -1.94 0.52 -6.11
CA TYR A 323 -2.18 0.24 -7.53
C TYR A 323 -1.36 -0.97 -7.99
N ARG A 324 -2.01 -2.08 -8.36
CA ARG A 324 -1.33 -3.35 -8.71
C ARG A 324 -1.71 -3.97 -10.05
N SER A 325 -2.81 -3.56 -10.67
CA SER A 325 -3.43 -4.35 -11.75
C SER A 325 -3.60 -3.63 -13.09
N LYS A 326 -3.65 -2.29 -13.12
CA LYS A 326 -3.75 -1.50 -14.36
C LYS A 326 -2.73 -0.37 -14.37
N PHE A 327 -2.37 0.13 -15.54
CA PHE A 327 -1.56 1.33 -15.65
C PHE A 327 -2.46 2.56 -15.43
N ASP A 328 -2.03 3.49 -14.58
CA ASP A 328 -2.72 4.78 -14.33
C ASP A 328 -1.67 5.88 -14.47
N SER A 329 -1.70 6.57 -15.61
CA SER A 329 -0.70 7.56 -15.97
C SER A 329 -0.55 8.66 -14.91
N LYS A 330 -1.66 9.12 -14.32
CA LYS A 330 -1.64 10.16 -13.27
C LYS A 330 -0.97 9.63 -12.00
N HIS A 331 -1.31 8.43 -11.55
CA HIS A 331 -0.69 7.80 -10.38
C HIS A 331 0.82 7.61 -10.59
N TYR A 332 1.22 7.16 -11.79
CA TYR A 332 2.63 6.92 -12.14
C TYR A 332 3.44 8.22 -12.25
N LYS A 333 2.86 9.26 -12.85
CA LYS A 333 3.49 10.58 -13.00
C LYS A 333 3.88 11.18 -11.66
N VAL A 334 2.99 11.19 -10.67
CA VAL A 334 3.26 11.80 -9.35
C VAL A 334 4.49 11.17 -8.68
N LEU A 335 4.59 9.84 -8.69
CA LEU A 335 5.73 9.14 -8.10
C LEU A 335 7.03 9.37 -8.88
N PHE A 336 6.95 9.46 -10.20
CA PHE A 336 8.10 9.77 -11.03
C PHE A 336 8.63 11.18 -10.76
N GLU A 337 7.75 12.18 -10.72
CA GLU A 337 8.14 13.56 -10.41
C GLU A 337 8.76 13.66 -9.01
N HIS A 338 8.30 12.88 -8.04
CA HIS A 338 8.95 12.77 -6.74
C HIS A 338 10.35 12.14 -6.83
N ALA A 339 10.54 11.09 -7.63
CA ALA A 339 11.86 10.50 -7.86
C ALA A 339 12.83 11.49 -8.53
N VAL A 340 12.34 12.31 -9.48
CA VAL A 340 13.10 13.41 -10.08
C VAL A 340 13.49 14.44 -9.02
N TRP A 341 12.56 14.83 -8.14
CA TRP A 341 12.87 15.72 -7.02
C TRP A 341 13.96 15.14 -6.10
N CYS A 342 13.89 13.86 -5.74
CA CYS A 342 14.95 13.19 -4.97
C CYS A 342 16.31 13.23 -5.69
N CYS A 343 16.34 13.09 -7.01
CA CYS A 343 17.59 13.23 -7.77
C CYS A 343 18.19 14.63 -7.64
N LYS A 344 17.38 15.68 -7.72
CA LYS A 344 17.83 17.07 -7.60
C LYS A 344 18.39 17.38 -6.21
N GLN A 345 17.69 16.95 -5.16
CA GLN A 345 18.14 17.15 -3.77
C GLN A 345 19.46 16.44 -3.48
N ASN A 346 19.64 15.22 -3.98
CA ASN A 346 20.91 14.50 -3.85
C ASN A 346 22.08 15.16 -4.59
N MET A 347 21.83 15.96 -5.63
CA MET A 347 22.87 16.74 -6.30
C MET A 347 23.27 17.95 -5.46
N GLU A 348 22.28 18.64 -4.86
CA GLU A 348 22.49 19.83 -4.03
C GLU A 348 23.32 19.53 -2.76
N HIS A 349 23.05 18.40 -2.06
CA HIS A 349 23.84 18.02 -0.89
C HIS A 349 25.29 17.70 -1.23
N GLN A 350 25.54 17.06 -2.38
CA GLN A 350 26.91 16.78 -2.84
C GLN A 350 27.69 18.05 -3.21
N THR A 351 27.00 19.05 -3.78
CA THR A 351 27.63 20.36 -4.03
C THR A 351 27.90 21.16 -2.76
N ALA A 352 27.11 20.97 -1.70
CA ALA A 352 27.35 21.60 -0.40
C ALA A 352 28.55 20.97 0.32
N ASP A 353 28.62 19.63 0.38
CA ASP A 353 29.75 18.90 1.00
C ASP A 353 31.08 19.15 0.27
N ALA A 354 31.04 19.25 -1.06
CA ALA A 354 32.21 19.57 -1.89
C ALA A 354 32.72 21.00 -1.66
N ARG A 355 31.82 21.96 -1.37
CA ARG A 355 32.20 23.36 -1.08
C ARG A 355 32.83 23.49 0.30
N ILE A 356 32.34 22.74 1.28
CA ILE A 356 32.88 22.72 2.64
C ILE A 356 34.29 22.09 2.65
N THR A 357 34.51 21.02 1.89
CA THR A 357 35.83 20.36 1.79
C THR A 357 36.87 21.18 1.01
N THR A 358 36.45 22.07 0.09
CA THR A 358 37.36 22.99 -0.62
C THR A 358 37.67 24.29 0.13
N SER A 359 36.93 24.61 1.20
CA SER A 359 37.19 25.78 2.06
C SER A 359 38.10 25.46 3.25
N GLU A 360 38.45 24.19 3.45
CA GLU A 360 39.38 23.71 4.49
C GLU A 360 40.76 23.32 3.91
N THR A 361 41.02 23.65 2.64
CA THR A 361 42.32 23.54 1.95
C THR A 361 42.73 24.89 1.41
#